data_AF-A0A4W5RAT8-F1
#
_entry.id   AF-A0A4W5RAT8-F1
#
_cell.length_a   1.000
_cell.length_b   1.000
_cell.length_c   1.000
_cell.angle_alpha   90.00
_cell.angle_beta   90.00
_cell.angle_gamma   90.00
#
_symmetry.space_group_name_H-M   'P 1'
#
loop_
_entity.id
_entity.type
_entity.pdbx_description
1 polymer ?
#
loop_
_entity_poly.entity_id
_entity_poly.type
_entity_poly.pdbx_seq_one_letter_code
_entity_poly.pdbx_strand_id
1 'polypeptide(L)'
;MSGQTLTDRIAAAQYSLTGSEVARAVCKATTHEQTAPKKKHLEYLIEATKESNVNIPQMADTLFERATNASWVVVFKALITTHHMMVAGNERFLQFLASRNTLFNLSNFLDKTGSHGYDMSTFIRRYSRYLNEKAFAYRQMSFDFGRVKKGAEGVMRTMPVEKLLKGMPTLQSQIDALLEFDVIWTHLLIQGFFFILLFSTL
;
A
#
# COMPACT_ATOMS: atom_id res chain seq x y z
N MET A 1 22.82 -10.54 -13.85
CA MET A 1 22.05 -11.72 -13.42
C MET A 1 20.82 -11.25 -12.67
N SER A 2 19.64 -11.78 -12.97
CA SER A 2 18.38 -11.42 -12.28
C SER A 2 18.50 -11.77 -10.79
N GLY A 3 18.35 -10.78 -9.89
CA GLY A 3 18.41 -10.98 -8.43
C GLY A 3 17.18 -11.71 -7.84
N GLN A 4 16.27 -12.19 -8.69
CA GLN A 4 15.06 -12.90 -8.26
C GLN A 4 15.40 -14.30 -7.74
N THR A 5 14.84 -14.62 -6.58
CA THR A 5 15.00 -15.93 -5.95
C THR A 5 14.22 -17.02 -6.70
N LEU A 6 14.51 -18.29 -6.43
CA LEU A 6 13.75 -19.42 -6.99
C LEU A 6 12.28 -19.36 -6.54
N THR A 7 12.02 -18.99 -5.29
CA THR A 7 10.65 -18.84 -4.75
C THR A 7 9.88 -17.74 -5.47
N ASP A 8 10.52 -16.60 -5.79
CA ASP A 8 9.90 -15.54 -6.59
C ASP A 8 9.49 -16.02 -7.98
N ARG A 9 10.36 -16.83 -8.62
CA ARG A 9 10.11 -17.36 -9.97
C ARG A 9 8.96 -18.37 -9.97
N ILE A 10 8.89 -19.23 -8.95
CA ILE A 10 7.80 -20.21 -8.79
C ILE A 10 6.47 -19.50 -8.58
N ALA A 11 6.40 -18.53 -7.66
CA ALA A 11 5.18 -17.76 -7.41
C ALA A 11 4.67 -17.05 -8.67
N ALA A 12 5.56 -16.39 -9.41
CA ALA A 12 5.18 -15.73 -10.67
C ALA A 12 4.79 -16.72 -11.78
N ALA A 13 5.39 -17.92 -11.82
CA ALA A 13 5.08 -18.95 -12.80
C ALA A 13 3.71 -19.59 -12.55
N GLN A 14 3.31 -19.78 -11.28
CA GLN A 14 1.99 -20.30 -10.93
C GLN A 14 0.86 -19.46 -11.54
N TYR A 15 0.95 -18.13 -11.47
CA TYR A 15 -0.06 -17.27 -12.09
C TYR A 15 0.03 -17.18 -13.61
N SER A 16 1.18 -17.55 -14.20
CA SER A 16 1.28 -17.75 -15.65
C SER A 16 0.48 -18.97 -16.10
N LEU A 17 0.39 -20.00 -15.26
CA LEU A 17 -0.41 -21.21 -15.53
C LEU A 17 -1.90 -20.97 -15.32
N THR A 18 -2.27 -20.13 -14.36
CA THR A 18 -3.68 -19.73 -14.14
C THR A 18 -4.12 -18.56 -15.03
N GLY A 19 -3.24 -18.02 -15.88
CA GLY A 19 -3.53 -16.93 -16.82
C GLY A 19 -3.74 -15.54 -16.23
N SER A 20 -3.42 -15.30 -14.95
CA SER A 20 -3.62 -13.99 -14.31
C SER A 20 -2.35 -13.14 -14.38
N GLU A 21 -2.25 -12.30 -15.42
CA GLU A 21 -1.13 -11.37 -15.60
C GLU A 21 -1.03 -10.32 -14.47
N VAL A 22 -2.17 -9.93 -13.89
CA VAL A 22 -2.23 -9.03 -12.73
C VAL A 22 -1.57 -9.67 -11.51
N ALA A 23 -1.97 -10.89 -11.13
CA ALA A 23 -1.39 -11.56 -9.97
C ALA A 23 0.11 -11.84 -10.16
N ARG A 24 0.52 -12.15 -11.40
CA ARG A 24 1.92 -12.27 -11.79
C ARG A 24 2.68 -10.95 -11.63
N ALA A 25 2.09 -9.82 -12.02
CA ALA A 25 2.69 -8.50 -11.83
C ALA A 25 2.85 -8.14 -10.35
N VAL A 26 1.86 -8.48 -9.50
CA VAL A 26 1.96 -8.35 -8.04
C VAL A 26 3.16 -9.14 -7.50
N CYS A 27 3.34 -10.40 -7.91
CA CYS A 27 4.50 -11.20 -7.50
C CYS A 27 5.83 -10.58 -7.95
N LYS A 28 5.89 -10.03 -9.17
CA LYS A 28 7.09 -9.34 -9.68
C LYS A 28 7.36 -8.00 -9.00
N ALA A 29 6.34 -7.32 -8.50
CA ALA A 29 6.48 -6.09 -7.71
C ALA A 29 6.95 -6.39 -6.27
N THR A 30 6.68 -7.60 -5.76
CA THR A 30 6.89 -8.01 -4.36
C THR A 30 7.92 -9.15 -4.21
N THR A 31 9.00 -9.09 -4.99
CA THR A 31 10.11 -10.06 -4.92
C THR A 31 10.93 -9.90 -3.64
N HIS A 32 11.76 -10.89 -3.32
CA HIS A 32 12.69 -10.85 -2.18
C HIS A 32 13.92 -9.93 -2.43
N GLU A 33 14.06 -9.36 -3.63
CA GLU A 33 15.08 -8.34 -3.91
C GLU A 33 14.86 -7.13 -2.98
N GLN A 34 15.88 -6.78 -2.17
CA GLN A 34 15.90 -5.63 -1.25
C GLN A 34 16.03 -4.29 -2.00
N THR A 35 15.10 -4.04 -2.91
CA THR A 35 14.96 -2.82 -3.69
C THR A 35 13.49 -2.44 -3.75
N ALA A 36 13.22 -1.17 -4.04
CA ALA A 36 11.86 -0.68 -4.25
C ALA A 36 11.13 -1.52 -5.31
N PRO A 37 9.79 -1.67 -5.23
CA PRO A 37 9.03 -2.30 -6.29
C PRO A 37 9.38 -1.66 -7.64
N LYS A 38 9.74 -2.48 -8.63
CA LYS A 38 10.22 -1.96 -9.92
C LYS A 38 9.12 -1.13 -10.59
N LYS A 39 9.45 0.10 -10.99
CA LYS A 39 8.51 1.08 -11.55
C LYS A 39 7.58 0.49 -12.62
N LYS A 40 8.12 -0.28 -13.57
CA LYS A 40 7.35 -0.94 -14.64
C LYS A 40 6.21 -1.83 -14.14
N HIS A 41 6.36 -2.47 -12.98
CA HIS A 41 5.31 -3.31 -12.41
C HIS A 41 4.26 -2.48 -11.67
N LEU A 42 4.68 -1.41 -10.99
CA LEU A 42 3.75 -0.45 -10.39
C LEU A 42 2.90 0.25 -11.45
N GLU A 43 3.51 0.75 -12.53
CA GLU A 43 2.82 1.41 -13.65
C GLU A 43 1.81 0.47 -14.31
N TYR A 44 2.20 -0.79 -14.56
CA TYR A 44 1.29 -1.79 -15.10
C TYR A 44 0.09 -2.04 -14.17
N LEU A 45 0.32 -2.21 -12.85
CA LEU A 45 -0.75 -2.43 -11.89
C LEU A 45 -1.69 -1.22 -11.79
N ILE A 46 -1.13 0.00 -11.77
CA ILE A 46 -1.90 1.25 -11.79
C ILE A 46 -2.78 1.32 -13.04
N GLU A 47 -2.22 1.04 -14.22
CA GLU A 47 -2.99 1.06 -15.47
C GLU A 47 -4.08 -0.02 -15.48
N ALA A 48 -3.77 -1.22 -15.01
CA ALA A 48 -4.73 -2.31 -14.89
C ALA A 48 -5.95 -1.94 -14.02
N THR A 49 -5.79 -1.08 -13.00
CA THR A 49 -6.96 -0.62 -12.21
C THR A 49 -7.96 0.23 -13.01
N LYS A 50 -7.57 0.79 -14.17
CA LYS A 50 -8.44 1.60 -15.05
C LYS A 50 -9.22 0.74 -16.04
N GLU A 51 -8.77 -0.47 -16.32
CA GLU A 51 -9.45 -1.39 -17.23
C GLU A 51 -10.73 -1.95 -16.58
N SER A 52 -11.81 -2.10 -17.35
CA SER A 52 -13.11 -2.52 -16.82
C SER A 52 -13.23 -4.03 -16.58
N ASN A 53 -12.47 -4.81 -17.34
CA ASN A 53 -12.41 -6.27 -17.32
C ASN A 53 -11.44 -6.83 -16.26
N VAL A 54 -10.64 -5.97 -15.61
CA VAL A 54 -9.68 -6.40 -14.57
C VAL A 54 -10.40 -6.70 -13.25
N ASN A 55 -10.11 -7.86 -12.68
CA ASN A 55 -10.65 -8.31 -11.40
C ASN A 55 -9.91 -7.65 -10.22
N ILE A 56 -10.44 -6.52 -9.75
CA ILE A 56 -9.92 -5.77 -8.58
C ILE A 56 -9.86 -6.63 -7.30
N PRO A 57 -10.89 -7.43 -6.95
CA PRO A 57 -10.80 -8.35 -5.81
C PRO A 57 -9.59 -9.28 -5.87
N GLN A 58 -9.37 -9.97 -7.00
CA GLN A 58 -8.24 -10.89 -7.15
C GLN A 58 -6.89 -10.17 -7.01
N MET A 59 -6.79 -8.96 -7.57
CA MET A 59 -5.60 -8.12 -7.47
C MET A 59 -5.27 -7.77 -6.01
N ALA A 60 -6.28 -7.37 -5.24
CA ALA A 60 -6.14 -7.06 -3.82
C ALA A 60 -5.86 -8.32 -2.97
N ASP A 61 -6.55 -9.43 -3.24
CA ASP A 61 -6.32 -10.71 -2.55
C ASP A 61 -4.89 -11.21 -2.76
N THR A 62 -4.35 -11.08 -3.96
CA THR A 62 -2.94 -11.42 -4.23
C THR A 62 -2.01 -10.54 -3.38
N LEU A 63 -2.28 -9.22 -3.25
CA LEU A 63 -1.47 -8.34 -2.39
C LEU A 63 -1.57 -8.74 -0.90
N PHE A 64 -2.75 -9.11 -0.41
CA PHE A 64 -2.93 -9.60 0.95
C PHE A 64 -2.19 -10.92 1.18
N GLU A 65 -2.21 -11.83 0.22
CA GLU A 65 -1.43 -13.06 0.27
C GLU A 65 0.08 -12.77 0.33
N ARG A 66 0.59 -11.80 -0.45
CA ARG A 66 1.99 -11.38 -0.33
C ARG A 66 2.31 -10.78 1.05
N ALA A 67 1.36 -10.10 1.67
CA ALA A 67 1.51 -9.53 3.00
C ALA A 67 1.54 -10.57 4.14
N THR A 68 1.21 -11.85 3.89
CA THR A 68 1.36 -12.94 4.89
C THR A 68 2.73 -13.62 4.84
N ASN A 69 3.62 -13.19 3.94
CA ASN A 69 4.96 -13.75 3.82
C ASN A 69 5.80 -13.48 5.08
N ALA A 70 6.73 -14.39 5.41
CA ALA A 70 7.62 -14.22 6.56
C ALA A 70 8.70 -13.14 6.34
N SER A 71 9.05 -12.85 5.09
CA SER A 71 10.09 -11.87 4.74
C SER A 71 9.57 -10.45 4.82
N TRP A 72 10.22 -9.61 5.64
CA TRP A 72 9.92 -8.18 5.74
C TRP A 72 9.97 -7.49 4.38
N VAL A 73 10.86 -7.92 3.48
CA VAL A 73 11.04 -7.34 2.14
C VAL A 73 9.77 -7.51 1.30
N VAL A 74 9.23 -8.73 1.28
CA VAL A 74 8.02 -9.06 0.52
C VAL A 74 6.81 -8.34 1.08
N VAL A 75 6.63 -8.39 2.41
CA VAL A 75 5.50 -7.74 3.10
C VAL A 75 5.54 -6.23 2.90
N PHE A 76 6.70 -5.59 3.09
CA PHE A 76 6.82 -4.15 2.93
C PHE A 76 6.58 -3.70 1.49
N LYS A 77 7.09 -4.44 0.50
CA LYS A 77 6.82 -4.18 -0.92
C LYS A 77 5.35 -4.38 -1.29
N ALA A 78 4.65 -5.32 -0.65
CA ALA A 78 3.20 -5.48 -0.81
C ALA A 78 2.46 -4.22 -0.32
N LEU A 79 2.77 -3.75 0.89
CA LEU A 79 2.19 -2.51 1.44
C LEU A 79 2.47 -1.29 0.55
N ILE A 80 3.71 -1.12 0.07
CA ILE A 80 4.07 -0.01 -0.83
C ILE A 80 3.30 -0.10 -2.14
N THR A 81 3.19 -1.29 -2.73
CA THR A 81 2.46 -1.51 -3.98
C THR A 81 0.98 -1.18 -3.79
N THR A 82 0.36 -1.63 -2.69
CA THR A 82 -1.02 -1.27 -2.33
C THR A 82 -1.18 0.25 -2.20
N HIS A 83 -0.28 0.92 -1.47
CA HIS A 83 -0.36 2.38 -1.30
C HIS A 83 -0.30 3.13 -2.64
N HIS A 84 0.62 2.73 -3.53
CA HIS A 84 0.74 3.35 -4.86
C HIS A 84 -0.56 3.23 -5.66
N MET A 85 -1.20 2.07 -5.59
CA MET A 85 -2.48 1.86 -6.28
C MET A 85 -3.63 2.63 -5.61
N MET A 86 -3.62 2.82 -4.29
CA MET A 86 -4.60 3.67 -3.60
C MET A 86 -4.50 5.15 -4.03
N VAL A 87 -3.27 5.65 -4.23
CA VAL A 87 -3.00 7.06 -4.55
C VAL A 87 -3.13 7.34 -6.05
N ALA A 88 -2.39 6.59 -6.87
CA ALA A 88 -2.25 6.85 -8.31
C ALA A 88 -3.17 5.98 -9.20
N GLY A 89 -3.75 4.92 -8.63
CA GLY A 89 -4.69 4.05 -9.33
C GLY A 89 -6.09 4.65 -9.50
N ASN A 90 -6.92 3.92 -10.22
CA ASN A 90 -8.35 4.20 -10.33
C ASN A 90 -9.04 4.02 -8.96
N GLU A 91 -10.02 4.87 -8.66
CA GLU A 91 -10.70 4.86 -7.35
C GLU A 91 -11.39 3.54 -7.02
N ARG A 92 -11.76 2.74 -8.04
CA ARG A 92 -12.33 1.40 -7.85
C ARG A 92 -11.48 0.49 -6.97
N PHE A 93 -10.15 0.65 -7.00
CA PHE A 93 -9.26 -0.11 -6.12
C PHE A 93 -9.44 0.31 -4.66
N LEU A 94 -9.34 1.61 -4.35
CA LEU A 94 -9.52 2.13 -3.00
C LEU A 94 -10.95 1.90 -2.48
N GLN A 95 -11.96 2.04 -3.34
CA GLN A 95 -13.36 1.72 -3.02
C GLN A 95 -13.53 0.26 -2.61
N PHE A 96 -12.90 -0.67 -3.34
CA PHE A 96 -12.92 -2.08 -2.97
C PHE A 96 -12.23 -2.33 -1.63
N LEU A 97 -11.06 -1.73 -1.38
CA LEU A 97 -10.41 -1.86 -0.06
C LEU A 97 -11.31 -1.29 1.06
N ALA A 98 -11.91 -0.13 0.82
CA ALA A 98 -12.82 0.52 1.74
C ALA A 98 -14.13 -0.27 1.95
N SER A 99 -14.50 -1.23 1.11
CA SER A 99 -15.67 -2.09 1.36
C SER A 99 -15.37 -3.30 2.24
N ARG A 100 -14.09 -3.65 2.47
CA ARG A 100 -13.68 -4.82 3.28
C ARG A 100 -13.57 -4.50 4.77
N ASN A 101 -14.18 -5.33 5.63
CA ASN A 101 -14.06 -5.16 7.08
C ASN A 101 -12.62 -5.25 7.60
N THR A 102 -11.77 -6.05 6.96
CA THR A 102 -10.37 -6.25 7.33
C THR A 102 -9.47 -6.19 6.10
N LEU A 103 -8.33 -5.50 6.24
CA LEU A 103 -7.30 -5.36 5.22
C LEU A 103 -6.01 -6.07 5.66
N PHE A 104 -5.09 -5.36 6.31
CA PHE A 104 -3.83 -5.94 6.81
C PHE A 104 -3.91 -6.23 8.31
N ASN A 105 -3.63 -7.47 8.71
CA ASN A 105 -3.49 -7.86 10.12
C ASN A 105 -2.01 -8.09 10.47
N LEU A 106 -1.24 -7.01 10.53
CA LEU A 106 0.22 -7.05 10.70
C LEU A 106 0.68 -6.51 12.05
N SER A 107 -0.22 -6.25 13.01
CA SER A 107 0.11 -5.66 14.33
C SER A 107 1.18 -6.44 15.11
N ASN A 108 1.27 -7.75 14.89
CA ASN A 108 2.26 -8.64 15.51
C ASN A 108 3.33 -9.13 14.52
N PHE A 109 3.44 -8.53 13.33
CA PHE A 109 4.44 -8.92 12.34
C PHE A 109 5.85 -8.76 12.92
N LEU A 110 6.67 -9.81 12.77
CA LEU A 110 8.05 -9.84 13.22
C LEU A 110 8.87 -10.78 12.33
N ASP A 111 9.79 -10.18 11.58
CA ASP A 111 10.85 -10.89 10.88
C ASP A 111 12.13 -10.85 11.74
N LYS A 112 12.60 -12.01 12.17
CA LYS A 112 13.81 -12.16 13.01
C LYS A 112 15.08 -12.35 12.17
N THR A 113 15.01 -12.19 10.85
CA THR A 113 16.17 -12.36 9.97
C THR A 113 17.07 -11.11 9.98
N GLY A 114 18.26 -11.26 10.57
CA GLY A 114 19.26 -10.19 10.66
C GLY A 114 18.81 -8.98 11.48
N SER A 115 19.66 -7.96 11.57
CA SER A 115 19.34 -6.70 12.25
C SER A 115 18.23 -5.93 11.54
N HIS A 116 18.23 -5.94 10.21
CA HIS A 116 17.24 -5.21 9.41
C HIS A 116 15.81 -5.76 9.55
N GLY A 117 15.61 -7.08 9.69
CA GLY A 117 14.27 -7.65 9.83
C GLY A 117 13.53 -7.11 11.05
N TYR A 118 14.24 -6.97 12.18
CA TYR A 118 13.67 -6.47 13.42
C TYR A 118 13.21 -5.01 13.31
N ASP A 119 14.09 -4.13 12.80
CA ASP A 119 13.78 -2.72 12.61
C ASP A 119 12.63 -2.54 11.62
N MET A 120 12.67 -3.26 10.49
CA MET A 120 11.66 -3.18 9.43
C MET A 120 10.29 -3.67 9.88
N SER A 121 10.24 -4.63 10.80
CA SER A 121 8.99 -5.12 11.37
C SER A 121 8.21 -4.03 12.11
N THR A 122 8.91 -3.09 12.76
CA THR A 122 8.28 -1.94 13.41
C THR A 122 7.66 -0.98 12.39
N PHE A 123 8.37 -0.70 11.30
CA PHE A 123 7.84 0.13 10.22
C PHE A 123 6.68 -0.54 9.47
N ILE A 124 6.74 -1.85 9.22
CA ILE A 124 5.64 -2.61 8.60
C ILE A 124 4.37 -2.51 9.44
N ARG A 125 4.47 -2.69 10.76
CA ARG A 125 3.35 -2.54 11.69
C ARG A 125 2.68 -1.16 11.57
N ARG A 126 3.47 -0.10 11.71
CA ARG A 126 2.99 1.29 11.62
C ARG A 126 2.40 1.62 10.24
N TYR A 127 3.07 1.23 9.17
CA TYR A 127 2.63 1.51 7.81
C TYR A 127 1.35 0.75 7.44
N SER A 128 1.23 -0.51 7.87
CA SER A 128 -0.01 -1.28 7.69
C SER A 128 -1.21 -0.63 8.41
N ARG A 129 -0.98 -0.07 9.61
CA ARG A 129 -1.99 0.69 10.35
C ARG A 129 -2.43 1.92 9.57
N TYR A 130 -1.48 2.71 9.04
CA TYR A 130 -1.79 3.86 8.18
C TYR A 130 -2.63 3.47 6.95
N LEU A 131 -2.30 2.39 6.24
CA LEU A 131 -3.09 1.96 5.08
C LEU A 131 -4.51 1.51 5.46
N ASN A 132 -4.66 0.83 6.60
CA ASN A 132 -5.97 0.48 7.15
C ASN A 132 -6.79 1.73 7.47
N GLU A 133 -6.19 2.73 8.14
CA GLU A 133 -6.83 4.01 8.44
C GLU A 133 -7.20 4.79 7.17
N LYS A 134 -6.34 4.78 6.12
CA LYS A 134 -6.66 5.43 4.84
C LYS A 134 -7.89 4.83 4.16
N ALA A 135 -8.03 3.50 4.16
CA ALA A 135 -9.21 2.84 3.61
C ALA A 135 -10.46 3.08 4.49
N PHE A 136 -10.29 3.08 5.81
CA PHE A 136 -11.37 3.41 6.75
C PHE A 136 -11.86 4.86 6.56
N ALA A 137 -10.94 5.82 6.41
CA ALA A 137 -11.27 7.21 6.13
C ALA A 137 -12.08 7.35 4.83
N TYR A 138 -11.68 6.63 3.77
CA TYR A 138 -12.45 6.60 2.52
C TYR A 138 -13.87 6.03 2.73
N ARG A 139 -14.01 4.96 3.52
CA ARG A 139 -15.33 4.39 3.87
C ARG A 139 -16.24 5.42 4.55
N GLN A 140 -15.71 6.17 5.52
CA GLN A 140 -16.49 7.15 6.29
C GLN A 140 -16.88 8.38 5.46
N MET A 141 -15.98 8.83 4.58
CA MET A 141 -16.13 10.12 3.91
C MET A 141 -16.68 10.04 2.49
N SER A 142 -16.60 8.85 1.88
CA SER A 142 -16.88 8.59 0.46
C SER A 142 -15.97 9.37 -0.50
N PHE A 143 -14.81 9.83 -0.03
CA PHE A 143 -13.76 10.46 -0.83
C PHE A 143 -12.40 10.27 -0.16
N ASP A 144 -11.32 10.40 -0.93
CA ASP A 144 -9.95 10.36 -0.41
C ASP A 144 -9.46 11.78 -0.09
N PHE A 145 -9.14 12.06 1.18
CA PHE A 145 -8.58 13.34 1.62
C PHE A 145 -7.33 13.76 0.83
N GLY A 146 -6.53 12.81 0.34
CA GLY A 146 -5.34 13.09 -0.46
C GLY A 146 -5.64 13.53 -1.90
N ARG A 147 -6.82 13.20 -2.43
CA ARG A 147 -7.19 13.40 -3.85
C ARG A 147 -8.22 14.49 -4.09
N VAL A 148 -8.90 14.99 -3.05
CA VAL A 148 -9.91 16.04 -3.21
C VAL A 148 -9.30 17.37 -3.65
N LYS A 149 -10.09 18.17 -4.37
CA LYS A 149 -9.74 19.55 -4.74
C LYS A 149 -9.36 20.33 -3.47
N LYS A 150 -8.20 20.99 -3.51
CA LYS A 150 -7.66 21.85 -2.45
C LYS A 150 -7.93 23.32 -2.77
N GLY A 151 -7.71 24.22 -1.81
CA GLY A 151 -7.87 25.68 -1.98
C GLY A 151 -9.24 26.20 -1.54
N ALA A 152 -9.55 27.45 -1.90
CA ALA A 152 -10.77 28.15 -1.46
C ALA A 152 -12.06 27.41 -1.81
N GLU A 153 -12.11 26.81 -3.00
CA GLU A 153 -13.22 25.97 -3.47
C GLU A 153 -13.00 24.47 -3.23
N GLY A 154 -12.08 24.13 -2.32
CA GLY A 154 -11.77 22.73 -2.02
C GLY A 154 -12.88 22.04 -1.24
N VAL A 155 -12.99 20.72 -1.39
CA VAL A 155 -14.07 19.90 -0.78
C VAL A 155 -14.18 20.13 0.72
N MET A 156 -13.05 20.22 1.41
CA MET A 156 -13.00 20.45 2.86
C MET A 156 -13.47 21.86 3.27
N ARG A 157 -13.35 22.86 2.39
CA ARG A 157 -13.74 24.25 2.68
C ARG A 157 -15.18 24.56 2.30
N THR A 158 -15.77 23.79 1.40
CA THR A 158 -17.12 24.02 0.87
C THR A 158 -18.15 23.01 1.36
N MET A 159 -17.73 21.94 2.07
CA MET A 159 -18.67 20.95 2.58
C MET A 159 -19.55 21.49 3.72
N PRO A 160 -20.76 20.94 3.89
CA PRO A 160 -21.64 21.29 5.01
C PRO A 160 -20.96 21.07 6.36
N VAL A 161 -21.19 21.99 7.31
CA VAL A 161 -20.56 21.98 8.65
C VAL A 161 -20.76 20.64 9.36
N GLU A 162 -21.93 20.03 9.27
CA GLU A 162 -22.23 18.74 9.89
C GLU A 162 -21.35 17.60 9.35
N LYS A 163 -21.11 17.58 8.03
CA LYS A 163 -20.22 16.59 7.40
C LYS A 163 -18.76 16.87 7.75
N LEU A 164 -18.38 18.14 7.85
CA LEU A 164 -17.04 18.55 8.25
C LEU A 164 -16.74 18.12 9.69
N LEU A 165 -17.63 18.39 10.63
CA LEU A 165 -17.47 18.00 12.04
C LEU A 165 -17.29 16.48 12.20
N LYS A 166 -17.96 15.66 11.37
CA LYS A 166 -17.75 14.20 11.33
C LYS A 166 -16.45 13.80 10.64
N GLY A 167 -16.03 14.55 9.62
CA GLY A 167 -14.81 14.28 8.87
C GLY A 167 -13.52 14.65 9.60
N MET A 168 -13.55 15.68 10.45
CA MET A 168 -12.36 16.17 11.15
C MET A 168 -11.67 15.10 12.03
N PRO A 169 -12.38 14.36 12.90
CA PRO A 169 -11.77 13.27 13.66
C PRO A 169 -11.20 12.17 12.77
N THR A 170 -11.88 11.86 11.66
CA THR A 170 -11.44 10.83 10.71
C THR A 170 -10.12 11.23 10.03
N LEU A 171 -10.02 12.49 9.60
CA LEU A 171 -8.79 13.04 9.03
C LEU A 171 -7.67 13.07 10.07
N GLN A 172 -7.98 13.47 11.31
CA GLN A 172 -7.01 13.50 12.39
C GLN A 172 -6.44 12.10 12.65
N SER A 173 -7.27 11.08 12.82
CA SER A 173 -6.81 9.69 13.01
C SER A 173 -5.91 9.20 11.87
N GLN A 174 -6.23 9.57 10.62
CA GLN A 174 -5.42 9.23 9.47
C GLN A 174 -4.04 9.91 9.51
N ILE A 175 -3.98 11.19 9.92
CA ILE A 175 -2.74 11.94 10.10
C ILE A 175 -1.93 11.37 11.27
N ASP A 176 -2.56 11.07 12.40
CA ASP A 176 -1.90 10.50 13.57
C ASP A 176 -1.23 9.17 13.21
N ALA A 177 -1.94 8.28 12.49
CA ALA A 177 -1.38 7.02 12.01
C ALA A 177 -0.21 7.20 11.02
N LEU A 178 -0.24 8.27 10.22
CA LEU A 178 0.87 8.62 9.32
C LEU A 178 2.09 9.13 10.09
N LEU A 179 1.87 10.00 11.09
CA LEU A 179 2.93 10.59 11.91
C LEU A 179 3.57 9.55 12.84
N GLU A 180 2.80 8.57 13.32
CA GLU A 180 3.31 7.43 14.08
C GLU A 180 4.33 6.58 13.33
N PHE A 181 4.43 6.73 12.00
CA PHE A 181 5.49 6.08 11.24
C PHE A 181 6.89 6.48 11.76
N ASP A 182 7.01 7.70 12.31
CA ASP A 182 8.12 8.25 13.11
C ASP A 182 9.50 7.68 12.74
N VAL A 183 10.06 8.25 11.68
CA VAL A 183 11.35 7.85 11.10
C VAL A 183 12.39 8.85 11.54
N ILE A 184 13.26 8.44 12.46
CA ILE A 184 14.40 9.25 12.86
C ILE A 184 15.37 9.34 11.67
N TRP A 185 15.87 10.55 11.38
CA TRP A 185 16.76 10.89 10.24
C TRP A 185 17.95 9.94 10.05
N THR A 186 18.42 9.28 11.10
CA THR A 186 19.50 8.28 11.04
C THR A 186 19.14 7.02 10.25
N HIS A 187 17.85 6.64 10.20
CA HIS A 187 17.37 5.51 9.39
C HIS A 187 17.15 5.88 7.90
N LEU A 188 17.07 7.18 7.60
CA LEU A 188 16.86 7.70 6.24
C LEU A 188 18.08 7.44 5.32
N LEU A 189 19.29 7.48 5.88
CA LEU A 189 20.55 7.31 5.13
C LEU A 189 20.78 5.86 4.66
N ILE A 190 20.28 4.87 5.41
CA ILE A 190 20.47 3.44 5.09
C ILE A 190 19.40 2.95 4.10
N GLN A 191 18.25 3.63 4.01
CA GLN A 191 17.04 3.10 3.35
C GLN A 191 16.34 4.04 2.36
N GLY A 192 17.00 5.13 1.95
CA GLY A 192 16.42 6.23 1.18
C GLY A 192 15.59 5.86 -0.06
N PHE A 193 15.84 4.72 -0.71
CA PHE A 193 15.07 4.29 -1.90
C PHE A 193 13.61 3.93 -1.63
N PHE A 194 13.29 3.38 -0.46
CA PHE A 194 11.91 3.01 -0.11
C PHE A 194 11.11 4.21 0.41
N PHE A 195 11.78 5.15 1.08
CA PHE A 195 11.16 6.32 1.70
C PHE A 195 10.90 7.46 0.74
N ILE A 196 11.77 7.70 -0.25
CA ILE A 196 11.53 8.73 -1.27
C ILE A 196 10.21 8.46 -2.01
N LEU A 197 9.88 7.19 -2.30
CA LEU A 197 8.61 6.80 -2.91
C LEU A 197 7.40 7.01 -1.99
N LEU A 198 7.58 6.82 -0.68
CA LEU A 198 6.55 6.99 0.34
C LEU A 198 6.22 8.48 0.56
N PHE A 199 7.24 9.36 0.52
CA PHE A 199 7.06 10.81 0.63
C PHE A 199 6.74 11.51 -0.70
N SER A 200 7.11 10.96 -1.86
CA SER A 200 6.72 11.51 -3.16
C SER A 200 5.26 11.25 -3.53
N THR A 201 4.55 10.40 -2.76
CA THR A 201 3.14 10.05 -2.96
C THR A 201 2.19 10.56 -1.87
N LEU A 202 2.72 11.26 -0.85
CA LEU A 202 1.94 11.99 0.17
C LEU A 202 1.56 13.41 -0.29
#